data_AF-A0AAD4QRN5-F1
#
_entry.id   AF-A0AAD4QRN5-F1
#
_cell.length_a   1.000
_cell.length_b   1.000
_cell.length_c   1.000
_cell.angle_alpha   90.00
_cell.angle_beta   90.00
_cell.angle_gamma   90.00
#
_symmetry.space_group_name_H-M   'P 1'
#
loop_
_entity.id
_entity.type
_entity.pdbx_description
1 polymer ?
#
loop_
_entity_poly.entity_id
_entity_poly.type
_entity_poly.pdbx_seq_one_letter_code
_entity_poly.pdbx_strand_id
1 'polypeptide(L)'
;MAGFKYSDGWNQRPLSIVLLVLALCFAESESDDINYAIDYHPNMPVDHFGFSTAKIFPLSGGPILFYPGNDAPITDFAKSVALLWDISKEMNAAVIFAEHRYYSDKRDNIPFGNALIQV
;
A
#
# COMPACT_ATOMS: atom_id res chain seq x y z
N MET A 1 45.92 12.18 27.47
CA MET A 1 44.49 12.55 27.40
C MET A 1 44.30 13.52 26.23
N ALA A 2 43.87 13.03 25.07
CA ALA A 2 43.53 13.88 23.94
C ALA A 2 42.05 14.27 24.07
N GLY A 3 41.78 15.54 24.34
CA GLY A 3 40.43 16.08 24.42
C GLY A 3 39.82 16.18 23.02
N PHE A 4 38.74 15.44 22.77
CA PHE A 4 37.93 15.57 21.57
C PHE A 4 37.18 16.90 21.66
N LYS A 5 37.55 17.90 20.84
CA LYS A 5 36.80 19.14 20.72
C LYS A 5 35.56 18.87 19.88
N TYR A 6 34.37 19.00 20.47
CA TYR A 6 33.14 19.06 19.70
C TYR A 6 33.21 20.32 18.82
N SER A 7 33.00 20.16 17.52
CA SER A 7 33.00 21.26 16.55
C SER A 7 31.57 21.78 16.43
N ASP A 8 31.36 23.01 16.86
CA ASP A 8 30.05 23.68 16.95
C ASP A 8 29.51 24.11 15.55
N GLY A 9 29.85 23.37 14.50
CA GLY A 9 29.58 23.69 13.09
C GLY A 9 28.08 23.71 12.71
N TRP A 10 27.20 23.39 13.65
CA TRP A 10 25.75 23.52 13.49
C TRP A 10 25.26 24.96 13.66
N ASN A 11 25.95 25.78 14.47
CA ASN A 11 25.49 27.12 14.86
C ASN A 11 25.98 28.25 13.92
N GLN A 12 26.74 27.92 12.88
CA GLN A 12 27.35 28.87 11.93
C GLN A 12 26.73 28.81 10.53
N ARG A 13 25.64 28.05 10.34
CA ARG A 13 24.97 27.96 9.04
C ARG A 13 24.07 29.19 8.85
N PRO A 14 24.09 29.84 7.68
CA PRO A 14 23.23 30.98 7.42
C PRO A 14 21.76 30.57 7.62
N LEU A 15 20.97 31.47 8.21
CA LEU A 15 19.55 31.24 8.52
C LEU A 15 18.76 30.75 7.30
N SER A 16 19.17 31.12 6.09
CA SER A 16 18.59 30.64 4.83
C SER A 16 18.70 29.13 4.65
N ILE A 17 19.79 28.49 5.07
CA ILE A 17 19.95 27.03 4.98
C ILE A 17 19.08 26.35 6.03
N VAL A 18 18.98 26.91 7.24
CA VAL A 18 18.10 26.37 8.30
C VAL A 18 16.63 26.47 7.88
N LEU A 19 16.23 27.62 7.32
CA LEU A 19 14.88 27.85 6.82
C LEU A 19 14.56 26.98 5.61
N LEU A 20 15.51 26.75 4.69
CA LEU A 20 15.33 25.85 3.55
C LEU A 20 15.17 24.39 4.00
N VAL A 21 15.99 23.94 4.95
CA VAL A 21 15.88 22.58 5.52
C VAL A 21 14.56 22.41 6.26
N LEU A 22 14.12 23.42 7.05
CA LEU A 22 12.80 23.40 7.66
C LEU A 22 11.70 23.34 6.58
N ALA A 23 11.76 24.19 5.55
CA ALA A 23 10.75 24.22 4.49
C ALA A 23 10.66 22.88 3.74
N LEU A 24 11.79 22.20 3.52
CA LEU A 24 11.82 20.85 2.94
C LEU A 24 11.22 19.79 3.89
N CYS A 25 11.40 19.93 5.20
CA CYS A 25 10.75 19.07 6.19
C CYS A 25 9.22 19.28 6.27
N PHE A 26 8.72 20.44 5.84
CA PHE A 26 7.28 20.77 5.79
C PHE A 26 6.69 20.69 4.37
N ALA A 27 7.46 20.25 3.38
CA ALA A 27 6.91 19.92 2.07
C ALA A 27 6.11 18.61 2.21
N GLU A 28 4.83 18.75 2.57
CA GLU A 28 3.88 17.64 2.48
C GLU A 28 3.78 17.21 1.02
N SER A 29 3.90 15.91 0.75
CA SER A 29 3.55 15.38 -0.55
C SER A 29 2.04 15.48 -0.70
N GLU A 30 1.57 16.32 -1.62
CA GLU A 30 0.18 16.34 -2.03
C GLU A 30 -0.15 14.94 -2.58
N SER A 31 -0.96 14.17 -1.86
CA SER A 31 -1.41 12.88 -2.35
C SER A 31 -2.41 13.16 -3.46
N ASP A 32 -2.06 12.83 -4.70
CA ASP A 32 -3.04 12.78 -5.78
C ASP A 32 -4.28 12.01 -5.28
N ASP A 33 -5.48 12.57 -5.51
CA ASP A 33 -6.73 11.89 -5.21
C ASP A 33 -6.86 10.67 -6.15
N ILE A 34 -6.33 9.54 -5.70
CA ILE A 34 -6.35 8.29 -6.47
C ILE A 34 -7.80 7.80 -6.52
N ASN A 35 -8.41 7.89 -7.70
CA ASN A 35 -9.73 7.35 -7.96
C ASN A 35 -9.64 5.84 -8.25
N TYR A 36 -10.13 5.01 -7.33
CA TYR A 36 -10.22 3.56 -7.51
C TYR A 36 -11.63 3.04 -7.22
N ALA A 37 -12.01 1.95 -7.90
CA ALA A 37 -13.24 1.22 -7.64
C ALA A 37 -12.98 0.07 -6.67
N ILE A 38 -13.91 -0.15 -5.74
CA ILE A 38 -13.88 -1.30 -4.83
C ILE A 38 -14.85 -2.34 -5.40
N ASP A 39 -14.34 -3.54 -5.68
CA ASP A 39 -15.14 -4.68 -6.11
C ASP A 39 -14.96 -5.86 -5.14
N TYR A 40 -16.04 -6.63 -4.96
CA TYR A 40 -16.05 -7.80 -4.09
C TYR A 40 -16.24 -9.05 -4.93
N HIS A 41 -15.43 -10.08 -4.65
CA HIS A 41 -15.57 -11.39 -5.28
C HIS A 41 -16.15 -12.39 -4.27
N PRO A 42 -17.48 -12.39 -4.03
CA PRO A 42 -18.11 -13.11 -2.92
C PRO A 42 -17.97 -14.64 -2.99
N ASN A 43 -17.58 -15.17 -4.14
CA ASN A 43 -17.44 -16.59 -4.40
C ASN A 43 -15.98 -17.07 -4.39
N MET A 44 -15.07 -16.34 -3.73
CA MET A 44 -13.70 -16.83 -3.54
C MET A 44 -13.71 -18.11 -2.70
N PRO A 45 -13.13 -19.22 -3.17
CA PRO A 45 -13.10 -20.45 -2.41
C PRO A 45 -12.37 -20.26 -1.07
N VAL A 46 -12.94 -20.81 0.00
CA VAL A 46 -12.23 -20.89 1.29
C VAL A 46 -11.03 -21.85 1.16
N ASP A 47 -11.19 -22.90 0.36
CA ASP A 47 -10.18 -23.90 0.05
C ASP A 47 -9.84 -23.88 -1.45
N HIS A 48 -8.59 -23.53 -1.78
CA HIS A 48 -8.07 -23.48 -3.15
C HIS A 48 -7.32 -24.77 -3.54
N PHE A 49 -7.19 -25.75 -2.65
CA PHE A 49 -6.48 -27.01 -2.90
C PHE A 49 -7.38 -28.11 -3.47
N GLY A 50 -8.69 -27.86 -3.56
CA GLY A 50 -9.64 -28.69 -4.30
C GLY A 50 -9.61 -28.36 -5.80
N PHE A 51 -9.10 -29.27 -6.63
CA PHE A 51 -8.89 -29.08 -8.08
C PHE A 51 -10.18 -29.14 -8.94
N SER A 52 -11.35 -28.79 -8.40
CA SER A 52 -12.64 -29.04 -9.08
C SER A 52 -13.09 -27.95 -10.06
N THR A 53 -12.42 -26.78 -10.14
CA THR A 53 -12.91 -25.64 -10.94
C THR A 53 -11.76 -24.81 -11.56
N ALA A 54 -11.92 -24.42 -12.84
CA ALA A 54 -10.92 -23.64 -13.60
C ALA A 54 -11.53 -22.37 -14.22
N LYS A 55 -11.92 -21.39 -13.39
CA LYS A 55 -12.39 -20.08 -13.89
C LYS A 55 -11.20 -19.18 -14.28
N ILE A 56 -11.39 -18.40 -15.35
CA ILE A 56 -10.39 -17.49 -15.91
C ILE A 56 -11.01 -16.08 -16.00
N PHE A 57 -10.24 -15.04 -15.70
CA PHE A 57 -10.63 -13.64 -15.88
C PHE A 57 -9.87 -13.05 -17.10
N PRO A 58 -10.56 -12.74 -18.21
CA PRO A 58 -9.91 -12.16 -19.38
C PRO A 58 -9.67 -10.66 -19.19
N LEU A 59 -8.47 -10.18 -19.57
CA LEU A 59 -8.16 -8.76 -19.66
C LEU A 59 -7.70 -8.41 -21.06
N SER A 60 -8.19 -7.28 -21.57
CA SER A 60 -7.81 -6.72 -22.86
C SER A 60 -6.93 -5.49 -22.66
N GLY A 61 -5.64 -5.62 -22.99
CA GLY A 61 -4.67 -4.51 -23.04
C GLY A 61 -3.94 -4.25 -21.73
N GLY A 62 -2.61 -4.06 -21.83
CA GLY A 62 -1.72 -3.75 -20.69
C GLY A 62 -1.45 -4.92 -19.74
N PRO A 63 -0.35 -4.89 -18.96
CA PRO A 63 -0.14 -5.83 -17.87
C PRO A 63 -1.02 -5.51 -16.66
N ILE A 64 -1.15 -6.46 -15.71
CA ILE A 64 -1.72 -6.19 -14.39
C ILE A 64 -0.57 -5.98 -13.41
N LEU A 65 -0.60 -4.88 -12.69
CA LEU A 65 0.16 -4.70 -11.47
C LEU A 65 -0.70 -5.17 -10.31
N PHE A 66 -0.34 -6.33 -9.75
CA PHE A 66 -1.11 -6.99 -8.70
C PHE A 66 -0.39 -6.87 -7.36
N TYR A 67 -0.99 -6.17 -6.40
CA TYR A 67 -0.51 -6.13 -5.02
C TYR A 67 -1.24 -7.19 -4.19
N PRO A 68 -0.54 -8.25 -3.75
CA PRO A 68 -1.10 -9.16 -2.76
C PRO A 68 -1.06 -8.45 -1.40
N GLY A 69 -2.22 -8.18 -0.83
CA GLY A 69 -2.36 -7.67 0.53
C GLY A 69 -1.59 -8.52 1.53
N ASN A 70 -1.14 -7.90 2.61
CA ASN A 70 -0.41 -8.53 3.70
C ASN A 70 -1.30 -8.55 4.97
N ASP A 71 -0.72 -8.24 6.13
CA ASP A 71 -1.35 -8.34 7.44
C ASP A 71 -2.14 -7.10 7.90
N ALA A 72 -2.62 -6.26 6.99
CA ALA A 72 -3.41 -5.07 7.32
C ALA A 72 -4.48 -4.74 6.25
N PRO A 73 -5.41 -3.81 6.55
CA PRO A 73 -6.45 -3.38 5.61
C PRO A 73 -5.86 -2.90 4.29
N ILE A 74 -6.44 -3.34 3.18
CA ILE A 74 -5.87 -3.09 1.86
C ILE A 74 -5.82 -1.60 1.48
N THR A 75 -6.72 -0.80 2.06
CA THR A 75 -6.81 0.66 1.83
C THR A 75 -5.58 1.41 2.33
N ASP A 76 -4.91 0.88 3.35
CA ASP A 76 -3.68 1.48 3.88
C ASP A 76 -2.52 1.30 2.90
N PHE A 77 -2.50 0.17 2.18
CA PHE A 77 -1.52 -0.09 1.11
C PHE A 77 -1.83 0.66 -0.17
N ALA A 78 -3.11 0.80 -0.53
CA ALA A 78 -3.50 1.59 -1.69
C ALA A 78 -3.04 3.06 -1.57
N LYS A 79 -3.01 3.61 -0.34
CA LYS A 79 -2.53 4.98 -0.05
C LYS A 79 -1.00 5.07 0.08
N SER A 80 -0.35 4.07 0.67
CA SER A 80 1.09 4.12 0.96
C SER A 80 1.98 3.61 -0.16
N VAL A 81 1.47 2.76 -1.06
CA VAL A 81 2.23 2.18 -2.18
C VAL A 81 1.99 3.01 -3.45
N ALA A 82 2.40 4.28 -3.41
CA ALA A 82 2.34 5.20 -4.56
C ALA A 82 3.03 4.64 -5.83
N LEU A 83 4.08 3.84 -5.63
CA LEU A 83 4.90 3.29 -6.71
C LEU A 83 4.09 2.48 -7.76
N LEU A 84 3.09 1.71 -7.32
CA LEU A 84 2.28 0.92 -8.26
C LEU A 84 1.41 1.83 -9.13
N TRP A 85 0.89 2.92 -8.56
CA TRP A 85 0.13 3.91 -9.31
C TRP A 85 0.99 4.63 -10.33
N ASP A 86 2.21 5.01 -9.97
CA ASP A 86 3.13 5.72 -10.88
C ASP A 86 3.56 4.83 -12.05
N ILE A 87 4.01 3.61 -11.77
CA ILE A 87 4.45 2.67 -12.81
C ILE A 87 3.28 2.25 -13.72
N SER A 88 2.05 2.20 -13.18
CA SER A 88 0.87 1.83 -13.98
C SER A 88 0.63 2.78 -15.15
N LYS A 89 0.90 4.08 -14.96
CA LYS A 89 0.73 5.12 -15.98
C LYS A 89 1.70 4.91 -17.14
N GLU A 90 2.95 4.53 -16.83
CA GLU A 90 3.99 4.25 -17.84
C GLU A 90 3.71 2.95 -18.61
N MET A 91 3.21 1.94 -17.92
CA MET A 91 2.99 0.61 -18.49
C MET A 91 1.62 0.46 -19.17
N ASN A 92 0.76 1.49 -19.12
CA ASN A 92 -0.65 1.41 -19.49
C ASN A 92 -1.31 0.17 -18.84
N ALA A 93 -1.05 0.00 -17.54
CA ALA A 93 -1.37 -1.21 -16.80
C ALA A 93 -2.62 -1.03 -15.93
N ALA A 94 -3.36 -2.11 -15.71
CA ALA A 94 -4.36 -2.14 -14.66
C ALA A 94 -3.69 -2.37 -13.30
N VAL A 95 -4.16 -1.70 -12.25
CA VAL A 95 -3.69 -1.92 -10.88
C VAL A 95 -4.78 -2.62 -10.08
N ILE A 96 -4.42 -3.72 -9.43
CA ILE A 96 -5.31 -4.48 -8.54
C ILE A 96 -4.63 -4.62 -7.19
N PHE A 97 -5.25 -4.08 -6.15
CA PHE A 97 -4.91 -4.36 -4.77
C PHE A 97 -5.86 -5.44 -4.25
N ALA A 98 -5.34 -6.63 -3.97
CA ALA A 98 -6.14 -7.74 -3.46
C ALA A 98 -6.00 -7.81 -1.94
N GLU A 99 -7.11 -7.64 -1.23
CA GLU A 99 -7.13 -7.77 0.23
C GLU A 99 -6.78 -9.21 0.66
N HIS A 100 -5.91 -9.34 1.66
CA HIS A 100 -5.60 -10.63 2.24
C HIS A 100 -6.75 -11.11 3.13
N ARG A 101 -7.08 -12.40 3.06
CA ARG A 101 -8.08 -13.01 3.94
C ARG A 101 -7.75 -12.72 5.41
N TYR A 102 -8.77 -12.47 6.23
CA TYR A 102 -8.69 -12.15 7.67
C TYR A 102 -8.23 -10.73 8.04
N TYR A 103 -7.82 -9.89 7.09
CA TYR A 103 -7.33 -8.53 7.39
C TYR A 103 -8.25 -7.42 6.91
N SER A 104 -9.50 -7.75 6.55
CA SER A 104 -10.47 -6.76 6.13
C SER A 104 -11.03 -5.96 7.30
N ASP A 105 -11.29 -4.67 7.06
CA ASP A 105 -12.05 -3.84 7.99
C ASP A 105 -13.54 -4.21 8.02
N LYS A 106 -14.03 -4.90 6.97
CA LYS A 106 -15.45 -5.30 6.86
C LYS A 106 -15.64 -6.72 7.35
N ARG A 107 -16.53 -6.89 8.34
CA ARG A 107 -16.86 -8.20 8.94
C ARG A 107 -17.39 -9.22 7.94
N ASP A 108 -18.13 -8.77 6.93
CA ASP A 108 -18.71 -9.63 5.91
C ASP A 108 -17.67 -10.10 4.87
N ASN A 109 -16.45 -9.56 4.93
CA ASN A 109 -15.34 -9.88 4.03
C ASN A 109 -14.19 -10.62 4.75
N ILE A 110 -14.47 -11.20 5.92
CA ILE A 110 -13.55 -12.06 6.67
C ILE A 110 -14.13 -13.49 6.68
N PRO A 111 -13.33 -14.53 6.39
CA PRO A 111 -13.80 -15.90 6.54
C PRO A 111 -14.30 -16.14 7.98
N PHE A 112 -15.52 -16.66 8.09
CA PHE A 112 -16.21 -16.97 9.36
C PHE A 112 -16.69 -15.76 10.21
N GLY A 113 -16.43 -14.51 9.80
CA GLY A 113 -16.89 -13.32 10.52
C GLY A 113 -16.56 -13.36 12.02
N ASN A 114 -17.58 -13.25 12.88
CA ASN A 114 -17.43 -13.30 14.35
C ASN A 114 -17.53 -14.71 14.95
N ALA A 115 -17.66 -15.76 14.13
CA ALA A 115 -17.69 -17.12 14.66
C ALA A 115 -16.30 -17.44 15.22
N LEU A 116 -16.22 -17.55 16.55
CA LEU A 116 -15.05 -18.13 17.19
C LEU A 116 -14.79 -19.48 16.54
N ILE A 117 -13.55 -19.71 16.11
CA ILE A 117 -13.10 -21.06 15.79
C ILE A 117 -13.20 -21.82 17.12
N GLN A 118 -14.28 -22.58 17.29
CA GLN A 118 -14.36 -23.57 18.36
C GLN A 118 -13.39 -24.69 17.98
N VAL A 119 -12.18 -24.59 18.51
CA VAL A 119 -11.19 -25.68 18.50
C VAL A 119 -11.52 -26.64 19.64
#